data_AF-A0A0V1H9I9-F1
#
_entry.id   AF-A0A0V1H9I9-F1
#
_cell.length_a   1.000
_cell.length_b   1.000
_cell.length_c   1.000
_cell.angle_alpha   90.00
_cell.angle_beta   90.00
_cell.angle_gamma   90.00
#
_symmetry.space_group_name_H-M   'P 1'
#
loop_
_entity.id
_entity.type
_entity.pdbx_description
1 polymer ?
#
loop_
_entity_poly.entity_id
_entity_poly.type
_entity_poly.pdbx_seq_one_letter_code
_entity_poly.pdbx_strand_id
1 'polypeptide(L)'
;MSDVIYQFFLYKLNAVNSILEGYKQRIDSALELLHCRYANREQRYYILLSLHQSQEVERSIIREKILIMDILMALNPDFDRTSG
;
A
#
# COMPACT_ATOMS: atom_id res chain seq x y z
N MET A 1 -15.43 6.20 24.76
CA MET A 1 -14.65 6.96 23.75
C MET A 1 -13.53 6.14 23.14
N SER A 2 -12.68 5.46 23.94
CA SER A 2 -11.58 4.62 23.42
C SER A 2 -12.03 3.62 22.35
N ASP A 3 -13.16 2.94 22.57
CA ASP A 3 -13.70 1.95 21.63
C ASP A 3 -14.08 2.53 20.26
N VAL A 4 -14.73 3.70 20.20
CA VAL A 4 -15.12 4.33 18.92
C VAL A 4 -13.88 4.79 18.12
N ILE A 5 -12.88 5.35 18.81
CA ILE A 5 -11.63 5.78 18.17
C ILE A 5 -10.86 4.55 17.67
N TYR A 6 -10.79 3.50 18.46
CA TYR A 6 -10.17 2.23 18.07
C TYR A 6 -10.83 1.61 16.84
N GLN A 7 -12.16 1.51 16.81
CA GLN A 7 -12.92 1.00 15.66
C GLN A 7 -12.71 1.87 14.41
N PHE A 8 -12.61 3.19 14.56
CA PHE A 8 -12.30 4.09 13.45
C PHE A 8 -10.93 3.78 12.83
N PHE A 9 -9.90 3.59 13.65
CA PHE A 9 -8.57 3.26 13.15
C PHE A 9 -8.47 1.84 12.59
N LEU A 10 -9.23 0.87 13.13
CA LEU A 10 -9.35 -0.47 12.52
C LEU A 10 -9.95 -0.39 11.12
N TYR A 11 -11.04 0.37 10.95
CA TYR A 11 -11.63 0.59 9.63
C TYR A 11 -10.64 1.25 8.66
N LYS A 12 -9.89 2.25 9.13
CA LYS A 12 -8.83 2.89 8.33
C LYS A 12 -7.72 1.92 7.94
N LEU A 13 -7.29 1.05 8.86
CA LEU A 13 -6.27 0.03 8.59
C LEU A 13 -6.72 -0.91 7.46
N ASN A 14 -7.96 -1.38 7.52
CA ASN A 14 -8.53 -2.25 6.48
C ASN A 14 -8.59 -1.55 5.11
N ALA A 15 -9.01 -0.28 5.09
CA ALA A 15 -9.04 0.51 3.85
C ALA A 15 -7.62 0.68 3.26
N VAL A 16 -6.64 1.00 4.11
CA VAL A 16 -5.23 1.15 3.71
C VAL A 16 -4.66 -0.16 3.20
N ASN A 17 -4.96 -1.30 3.83
CA ASN A 17 -4.55 -2.62 3.35
C ASN A 17 -5.11 -2.91 1.95
N SER A 18 -6.40 -2.66 1.73
CA SER A 18 -7.03 -2.86 0.41
C SER A 18 -6.41 -1.99 -0.68
N ILE A 19 -6.13 -0.71 -0.37
CA ILE A 19 -5.45 0.19 -1.31
C ILE A 19 -4.03 -0.31 -1.61
N LEU A 20 -3.30 -0.77 -0.58
CA LEU A 20 -1.94 -1.29 -0.73
C LEU A 20 -1.91 -2.52 -1.65
N GLU A 21 -2.84 -3.45 -1.49
CA GLU A 21 -2.96 -4.62 -2.38
C GLU A 21 -3.21 -4.21 -3.83
N GLY A 22 -4.08 -3.22 -4.06
CA GLY A 22 -4.33 -2.69 -5.40
C GLY A 22 -3.08 -2.08 -6.03
N TYR A 23 -2.23 -1.41 -5.25
CA TYR A 23 -0.95 -0.88 -5.75
C TYR A 23 0.07 -1.97 -6.04
N LYS A 24 0.17 -3.00 -5.19
CA LYS A 24 1.03 -4.17 -5.45
C LYS A 24 0.68 -4.83 -6.80
N GLN A 25 -0.60 -5.08 -7.05
CA GLN A 25 -1.06 -5.65 -8.31
C GLN A 25 -0.71 -4.77 -9.53
N ARG A 26 -0.81 -3.45 -9.41
CA ARG A 26 -0.42 -2.51 -10.48
C ARG A 26 1.08 -2.54 -10.74
N ILE A 27 1.88 -2.58 -9.68
CA ILE A 27 3.34 -2.69 -9.77
C ILE A 27 3.73 -3.99 -10.46
N ASP A 28 3.13 -5.12 -10.05
CA ASP A 28 3.37 -6.43 -10.66
C ASP A 28 3.01 -6.42 -12.15
N SER A 29 1.84 -5.88 -12.50
CA SER A 29 1.41 -5.74 -13.89
C SER A 29 2.39 -4.88 -14.72
N ALA A 30 2.90 -3.78 -14.15
CA ALA A 30 3.89 -2.93 -14.82
C ALA A 30 5.23 -3.64 -15.01
N LEU A 31 5.67 -4.45 -14.03
CA LEU A 31 6.86 -5.27 -14.13
C LEU A 31 6.73 -6.34 -15.22
N GLU A 32 5.57 -7.00 -15.32
CA GLU A 32 5.26 -7.96 -16.39
C GLU A 32 5.35 -7.29 -17.77
N LEU A 33 4.75 -6.10 -17.92
CA LEU A 33 4.83 -5.34 -19.16
C LEU A 33 6.27 -4.91 -19.51
N LEU A 34 7.09 -4.58 -18.50
CA LEU A 34 8.50 -4.23 -18.70
C LEU A 34 9.32 -5.42 -19.22
N HIS A 35 9.00 -6.63 -18.75
CA HIS A 35 9.64 -7.88 -19.19
C HIS A 35 9.18 -8.32 -20.59
N CYS A 36 8.10 -7.74 -21.12
CA CYS A 36 7.63 -8.04 -22.47
C CYS A 36 8.66 -7.60 -23.53
N ARG A 37 9.13 -8.55 -24.35
CA ARG A 37 10.18 -8.30 -25.36
C ARG A 37 9.75 -7.35 -26.48
N TYR A 38 8.45 -7.12 -26.65
CA TYR A 38 7.88 -6.37 -27.77
C TYR A 38 7.65 -4.87 -27.46
N ALA A 39 7.89 -4.41 -26.24
CA ALA A 39 7.73 -2.99 -25.90
C ALA A 39 8.84 -2.14 -26.54
N ASN A 40 8.43 -1.14 -27.33
CA ASN A 40 9.36 -0.18 -27.94
C ASN A 40 9.92 0.79 -26.88
N ARG A 41 10.91 1.61 -27.26
CA ARG A 41 11.62 2.51 -26.32
C ARG A 41 10.69 3.48 -25.60
N GLU A 42 9.70 4.04 -26.30
CA GLU A 42 8.74 4.98 -25.75
C GLU A 42 7.79 4.29 -24.76
N GLN A 43 7.26 3.11 -25.13
CA GLN A 43 6.44 2.30 -24.24
C GLN A 43 7.18 1.90 -22.97
N ARG A 44 8.45 1.48 -23.08
CA ARG A 44 9.30 1.17 -21.91
C ARG A 44 9.50 2.38 -21.00
N TYR A 45 9.68 3.57 -21.57
CA TYR A 45 9.79 4.81 -20.78
C TYR A 45 8.52 5.05 -19.96
N TYR A 46 7.33 4.96 -20.56
CA TYR A 46 6.08 5.14 -19.84
C TYR A 46 5.81 4.06 -18.79
N ILE A 47 6.18 2.79 -19.07
CA ILE A 47 6.09 1.71 -18.09
C ILE A 47 6.99 2.00 -16.89
N LEU A 48 8.26 2.42 -17.11
CA LEU A 48 9.18 2.78 -16.03
C LEU A 48 8.68 3.97 -15.22
N LEU A 49 8.12 4.98 -15.88
CA LEU A 49 7.54 6.15 -15.20
C LEU A 49 6.35 5.73 -14.31
N SER A 50 5.44 4.92 -14.84
CA SER A 50 4.29 4.39 -14.09
C SER A 50 4.73 3.53 -12.91
N LEU A 51 5.74 2.68 -13.09
CA LEU A 51 6.32 1.86 -12.03
C LEU A 51 6.90 2.71 -10.91
N HIS A 52 7.70 3.74 -11.26
CA HIS A 52 8.29 4.66 -10.29
C HIS A 52 7.21 5.38 -9.47
N GLN A 53 6.21 5.95 -10.14
CA GLN A 53 5.10 6.63 -9.47
C GLN A 53 4.30 5.68 -8.57
N SER A 54 4.05 4.45 -9.03
CA SER A 54 3.32 3.45 -8.24
C SER A 54 4.10 3.05 -6.98
N GLN A 55 5.42 2.88 -7.08
CA GLN A 55 6.29 2.60 -5.93
C GLN A 55 6.38 3.76 -4.94
N GLU A 56 6.36 5.01 -5.41
CA GLU A 56 6.28 6.18 -4.53
C GLU A 56 4.99 6.19 -3.72
N VAL A 57 3.86 5.93 -4.37
CA VAL A 57 2.57 5.86 -3.68
C VAL A 57 2.51 4.65 -2.73
N GLU A 58 2.99 3.47 -3.13
CA GLU A 58 3.09 2.30 -2.27
C GLU A 58 3.87 2.61 -0.98
N ARG A 59 5.04 3.25 -1.10
CA ARG A 59 5.84 3.68 0.06
C ARG A 59 5.07 4.63 0.97
N SER A 60 4.29 5.55 0.41
CA SER A 60 3.46 6.46 1.20
C SER A 60 2.37 5.70 1.95
N ILE A 61 1.69 4.75 1.30
CA ILE A 61 0.65 3.92 1.90
C ILE A 61 1.22 3.05 3.03
N ILE A 62 2.40 2.46 2.83
CA ILE A 62 3.08 1.67 3.87
C ILE A 62 3.39 2.53 5.11
N ARG A 63 3.84 3.78 4.92
CA ARG A 63 4.06 4.70 6.04
C ARG A 63 2.77 5.03 6.77
N GLU A 64 1.68 5.29 6.05
CA GLU A 64 0.36 5.53 6.66
C GLU A 64 -0.13 4.30 7.43
N LYS A 65 0.04 3.10 6.88
CA LYS A 65 -0.27 1.82 7.56
C LYS A 65 0.46 1.72 8.90
N ILE A 66 1.77 1.98 8.92
CA ILE A 66 2.58 1.93 10.14
C ILE A 66 2.05 2.90 11.19
N LEU A 67 1.75 4.15 10.80
CA LEU A 67 1.19 5.14 11.72
C LEU A 67 -0.15 4.71 12.31
N ILE A 68 -1.04 4.13 11.51
CA ILE A 68 -2.32 3.61 11.99
C ILE A 68 -2.10 2.45 12.97
N MET A 69 -1.19 1.53 12.67
CA MET A 69 -0.85 0.42 13.56
C MET A 69 -0.27 0.92 14.89
N ASP A 70 0.61 1.92 14.85
CA ASP A 70 1.18 2.57 16.04
C ASP A 70 0.09 3.21 16.93
N ILE A 71 -0.91 3.85 16.33
CA ILE A 71 -2.07 4.37 17.06
C ILE A 71 -2.90 3.23 17.66
N LEU A 72 -3.16 2.16 16.90
CA LEU A 72 -3.93 1.02 17.39
C LEU A 72 -3.28 0.32 18.59
N MET A 73 -1.95 0.16 18.58
CA MET A 73 -1.22 -0.38 19.74
C MET A 73 -1.23 0.56 20.95
N ALA A 74 -1.18 1.88 20.73
CA ALA A 74 -1.30 2.84 21.81
C ALA A 74 -2.70 2.83 22.46
N LEU A 75 -3.74 2.54 21.67
CA LEU A 75 -5.12 2.42 22.14
C LEU A 75 -5.42 1.04 22.76
N ASN A 76 -4.78 -0.01 22.26
CA ASN A 76 -4.92 -1.39 22.73
C ASN A 76 -3.56 -2.12 22.69
N PRO A 77 -2.88 -2.30 23.84
CA PRO A 77 -1.57 -2.96 23.91
C PRO A 77 -1.55 -4.41 23.39
N ASP A 78 -2.70 -5.09 23.38
CA ASP A 78 -2.85 -6.46 22.89
C ASP A 78 -3.06 -6.53 21.36
N PHE A 79 -3.03 -5.40 20.66
CA PHE A 79 -3.17 -5.34 19.21
C PHE A 79 -1.95 -5.99 18.52
N ASP A 80 -2.18 -7.11 17.83
CA ASP A 80 -1.14 -7.83 17.10
C ASP A 80 -0.87 -7.21 15.73
N ARG A 81 0.40 -6.82 15.51
CA ARG A 81 0.91 -6.28 14.24
C ARG A 81 0.79 -7.27 13.07
N THR A 82 0.61 -8.57 13.33
CA THR A 82 0.46 -9.58 12.28
C THR A 82 -0.97 -9.71 11.75
N SER A 83 -1.94 -9.04 12.37
CA SER A 83 -3.34 -8.95 11.92
C SER A 83 -3.44 -7.99 10.72
N GLY A 84 -2.83 -8.38 9.60
CA GLY A 84 -2.73 -7.59 8.37
C GLY A 84 -3.47 -8.24 7.22
#